data_AF-A0RW79-F1
#
_entry.id   AF-A0RW79-F1
#
_cell.length_a   1.000
_cell.length_b   1.000
_cell.length_c   1.000
_cell.angle_alpha   90.00
_cell.angle_beta   90.00
_cell.angle_gamma   90.00
#
_symmetry.space_group_name_H-M   'P 1'
#
loop_
_entity.id
_entity.type
_entity.pdbx_description
1 polymer ?
#
loop_
_entity_poly.entity_id
_entity_poly.type
_entity_poly.pdbx_seq_one_letter_code
_entity_poly.pdbx_strand_id
1 'polypeptide(L)'
;MTVIGFDAKRFARGRPASHESKERGCSGFSTHLGVGVSIDDPRAFADRYTDVNSKLKGDYQVEDDAPFFSSSHLKKHSGMKKAISFADRLITEMQEYISSVHYSYVILSQKELPAIRTGGLQSYTKFVPTADFVEKLGPMFPYLTAHSFLWMNGYSDAGRLELHIDGFRSKQTRAWDQLSGRAEPKIFTRGDECNPYISCADMIIFLTDAKLYGQHLLLNRENLEKVWKGHDFDVTVQFFDKRNIPYYSWEDNTSINLAKHLARPAVFLAVDSIELKGHDLYNEEEDQDGDRPQKMRSIVEQTPVYHAAVHYAYKKGGCLKFFSRTEDLALMRDGDVFIHVGANSEKIARALQQGLKIEVRSGLEVRNIVEKERHC
;
A
#
# COMPACT_ATOMS: atom_id res chain seq x y z
N MET A 1 5.66 -18.33 13.49
CA MET A 1 6.25 -16.98 13.40
C MET A 1 5.10 -16.07 13.05
N THR A 2 4.85 -15.03 13.84
CA THR A 2 3.72 -14.13 13.60
C THR A 2 4.09 -13.17 12.49
N VAL A 3 3.20 -13.04 11.50
CA VAL A 3 3.31 -12.05 10.42
C VAL A 3 2.39 -10.88 10.72
N ILE A 4 2.83 -9.66 10.43
CA ILE A 4 1.99 -8.47 10.57
C ILE A 4 1.95 -7.72 9.25
N GLY A 5 0.75 -7.61 8.66
CA GLY A 5 0.50 -6.84 7.44
C GLY A 5 0.11 -5.40 7.77
N PHE A 6 0.76 -4.42 7.14
CA PHE A 6 0.51 -2.99 7.36
C PHE A 6 0.10 -2.28 6.08
N ASP A 7 -1.02 -1.54 6.16
CA ASP A 7 -1.51 -0.64 5.12
C ASP A 7 -1.98 0.69 5.75
N ALA A 8 -2.14 1.72 4.93
CA ALA A 8 -2.67 3.00 5.36
C ALA A 8 -3.45 3.72 4.26
N LYS A 9 -4.44 4.52 4.68
CA LYS A 9 -5.26 5.34 3.80
C LYS A 9 -5.52 6.70 4.38
N ARG A 10 -5.78 7.64 3.48
CA ARG A 10 -6.33 8.94 3.84
C ARG A 10 -7.73 8.76 4.43
N PHE A 11 -7.93 9.30 5.63
CA PHE A 11 -9.21 9.41 6.29
C PHE A 11 -9.65 10.86 6.27
N ALA A 12 -10.71 11.16 5.52
CA ALA A 12 -11.24 12.51 5.41
C ALA A 12 -12.74 12.55 5.74
N ARG A 13 -13.17 13.62 6.40
CA ARG A 13 -14.56 13.97 6.70
C ARG A 13 -14.75 15.45 6.42
N GLY A 14 -15.67 15.80 5.53
CA GLY A 14 -15.94 17.18 5.16
C GLY A 14 -16.59 17.29 3.79
N ARG A 15 -16.95 18.51 3.40
CA ARG A 15 -17.35 18.77 2.01
C ARG A 15 -16.08 18.94 1.18
N PRO A 16 -16.01 18.37 -0.03
CA PRO A 16 -14.99 18.78 -0.99
C PRO A 16 -15.10 20.30 -1.16
N ALA A 17 -13.98 21.03 -1.17
CA ALA A 17 -14.04 22.41 -1.60
C ALA A 17 -14.63 22.45 -3.01
N SER A 18 -15.57 23.38 -3.23
CA SER A 18 -16.06 23.68 -4.55
C SER A 18 -14.89 24.01 -5.48
N HIS A 19 -14.91 23.45 -6.69
CA HIS A 19 -13.86 23.59 -7.71
C HIS A 19 -13.49 25.05 -8.07
N GLU A 20 -14.29 26.04 -7.66
CA GLU A 20 -14.10 27.45 -7.98
C GLU A 20 -12.96 28.12 -7.19
N SER A 21 -12.56 27.58 -6.03
CA SER A 21 -11.38 28.08 -5.33
C SER A 21 -10.15 27.25 -5.71
N LYS A 22 -9.14 27.90 -6.32
CA LYS A 22 -7.82 27.30 -6.60
C LYS A 22 -7.11 26.73 -5.35
N GLU A 23 -7.62 27.01 -4.15
CA GLU A 23 -7.24 26.32 -2.93
C GLU A 23 -7.92 24.95 -2.87
N ARG A 24 -7.18 23.90 -3.30
CA ARG A 24 -7.55 22.47 -3.17
C ARG A 24 -7.61 22.02 -1.69
N GLY A 25 -8.30 22.74 -0.82
CA GLY A 25 -8.46 22.41 0.60
C GLY A 25 -9.78 21.68 0.86
N CYS A 26 -9.78 20.53 1.54
CA CYS A 26 -11.03 19.97 2.06
C CYS A 26 -11.47 20.83 3.26
N SER A 27 -12.68 21.40 3.25
CA SER A 27 -13.21 22.09 4.43
C SER A 27 -13.70 21.06 5.45
N GLY A 28 -12.74 20.43 6.14
CA GLY A 28 -13.03 19.30 7.01
C GLY A 28 -11.83 18.72 7.73
N PHE A 29 -12.08 17.63 8.46
CA PHE A 29 -11.07 16.83 9.12
C PHE A 29 -10.38 15.94 8.07
N SER A 30 -9.05 16.01 7.98
CA SER A 30 -8.23 15.14 7.13
C SER A 30 -7.06 14.62 7.96
N THR A 31 -6.86 13.31 7.90
CA THR A 31 -5.74 12.61 8.54
C THR A 31 -5.40 11.36 7.72
N HIS A 32 -4.38 10.62 8.14
CA HIS A 32 -4.12 9.27 7.66
C HIS A 32 -4.45 8.29 8.77
N LEU A 33 -5.16 7.23 8.40
CA LEU A 33 -5.44 6.08 9.23
C LEU A 33 -4.55 4.95 8.73
N GLY A 34 -3.94 4.22 9.64
CA GLY A 34 -3.09 3.08 9.35
C GLY A 34 -3.56 1.88 10.14
N VAL A 35 -3.44 0.70 9.54
CA VAL A 35 -3.86 -0.57 10.12
C VAL A 35 -2.71 -1.56 10.05
N GLY A 36 -2.43 -2.24 11.15
CA GLY A 36 -1.60 -3.43 11.24
C GLY A 36 -2.43 -4.65 11.64
N VAL A 37 -2.29 -5.78 10.95
CA VAL A 37 -3.05 -7.01 11.21
C VAL A 37 -2.09 -8.12 11.59
N SER A 38 -2.17 -8.61 12.83
CA SER A 38 -1.31 -9.67 13.36
C SER A 38 -1.90 -11.05 13.10
N ILE A 39 -1.07 -11.97 12.61
CA ILE A 39 -1.48 -13.30 12.14
C ILE A 39 -0.47 -14.34 12.65
N ASP A 40 -0.94 -15.26 13.50
CA ASP A 40 -0.06 -16.22 14.17
C ASP A 40 0.25 -17.48 13.33
N ASP A 41 -0.70 -17.91 12.50
CA ASP A 41 -0.50 -18.96 11.49
C ASP A 41 -0.62 -18.36 10.07
N PRO A 42 0.49 -17.79 9.55
CA PRO A 42 0.47 -17.11 8.25
C PRO A 42 0.13 -18.03 7.08
N ARG A 43 0.46 -19.33 7.17
CA ARG A 43 0.18 -20.28 6.08
C ARG A 43 -1.31 -20.60 6.02
N ALA A 44 -1.88 -21.01 7.15
CA ALA A 44 -3.31 -21.32 7.21
C ALA A 44 -4.15 -20.07 6.89
N PHE A 45 -3.73 -18.89 7.35
CA PHE A 45 -4.34 -17.63 6.96
C PHE A 45 -4.31 -17.41 5.44
N ALA A 46 -3.15 -17.52 4.79
CA ALA A 46 -3.01 -17.22 3.37
C ALA A 46 -3.84 -18.16 2.47
N ASP A 47 -3.88 -19.45 2.82
CA ASP A 47 -4.68 -20.46 2.12
C ASP A 47 -6.17 -20.12 2.28
N ARG A 48 -6.63 -19.94 3.52
CA ARG A 48 -8.03 -19.60 3.81
C ARG A 48 -8.46 -18.27 3.18
N TYR A 49 -7.60 -17.26 3.22
CA TYR A 49 -7.88 -15.93 2.67
C TYR A 49 -8.12 -16.00 1.15
N THR A 50 -7.32 -16.81 0.45
CA THR A 50 -7.46 -17.02 -1.00
C THR A 50 -8.74 -17.80 -1.33
N ASP A 51 -9.07 -18.81 -0.53
CA ASP A 51 -10.31 -19.59 -0.70
C ASP A 51 -11.56 -18.73 -0.49
N VAL A 52 -11.59 -17.95 0.60
CA VAL A 52 -12.72 -17.05 0.91
C VAL A 52 -12.87 -15.98 -0.18
N ASN A 53 -11.77 -15.37 -0.65
CA ASN A 53 -11.82 -14.42 -1.77
C ASN A 53 -12.38 -15.08 -3.04
N SER A 54 -11.96 -16.30 -3.37
CA SER A 54 -12.44 -17.03 -4.55
C SER A 54 -13.94 -17.34 -4.48
N LYS A 55 -14.44 -17.73 -3.30
CA LYS A 55 -15.87 -17.92 -3.05
C LYS A 55 -16.65 -16.61 -3.19
N LEU A 56 -16.19 -15.54 -2.52
CA LEU A 56 -16.85 -14.24 -2.56
C LEU A 56 -16.80 -13.60 -3.96
N LYS A 57 -15.75 -13.84 -4.75
CA LYS A 57 -15.68 -13.45 -6.16
C LYS A 57 -16.92 -13.95 -6.92
N GLY A 58 -17.28 -15.22 -6.75
CA GLY A 58 -18.47 -15.84 -7.36
C GLY A 58 -19.77 -15.21 -6.86
N ASP A 59 -19.93 -15.08 -5.54
CA ASP A 59 -21.13 -14.49 -4.91
C ASP A 59 -21.40 -13.04 -5.38
N TYR A 60 -20.33 -12.25 -5.59
CA TYR A 60 -20.43 -10.84 -5.96
C TYR A 60 -20.27 -10.57 -7.46
N GLN A 61 -20.06 -11.62 -8.28
CA GLN A 61 -19.86 -11.55 -9.73
C GLN A 61 -18.70 -10.62 -10.13
N VAL A 62 -17.58 -10.73 -9.42
CA VAL A 62 -16.35 -10.00 -9.78
C VAL A 62 -15.65 -10.78 -10.90
N GLU A 63 -15.58 -10.20 -12.11
CA GLU A 63 -15.02 -10.86 -13.31
C GLU A 63 -13.47 -10.96 -13.30
N ASP A 64 -12.82 -10.34 -12.30
CA ASP A 64 -11.36 -10.26 -12.22
C ASP A 64 -10.73 -11.52 -11.63
N ASP A 65 -9.60 -11.88 -12.22
CA ASP A 65 -8.85 -13.12 -12.06
C ASP A 65 -7.76 -13.11 -10.98
N ALA A 66 -7.69 -12.04 -10.18
CA ALA A 66 -6.79 -11.93 -9.05
C ALA A 66 -7.12 -12.92 -7.91
N PRO A 67 -6.11 -13.38 -7.14
CA PRO A 67 -6.31 -14.29 -6.00
C PRO A 67 -7.04 -13.61 -4.83
N PHE A 68 -6.89 -12.29 -4.72
CA PHE A 68 -7.61 -11.42 -3.79
C PHE A 68 -7.61 -10.00 -4.37
N PHE A 69 -8.45 -9.14 -3.82
CA PHE A 69 -8.70 -7.81 -4.36
C PHE A 69 -8.28 -6.73 -3.37
N SER A 70 -7.83 -5.57 -3.85
CA SER A 70 -7.76 -4.37 -3.01
C SER A 70 -9.13 -3.71 -2.92
N SER A 71 -9.36 -2.92 -1.87
CA SER A 71 -10.64 -2.21 -1.69
C SER A 71 -10.87 -1.18 -2.79
N SER A 72 -9.80 -0.60 -3.33
CA SER A 72 -9.85 0.28 -4.50
C SER A 72 -10.34 -0.46 -5.74
N HIS A 73 -9.82 -1.68 -5.97
CA HIS A 73 -10.30 -2.55 -7.03
C HIS A 73 -11.79 -2.90 -6.86
N LEU A 74 -12.22 -3.32 -5.67
CA LEU A 74 -13.62 -3.66 -5.38
C LEU A 74 -14.57 -2.48 -5.56
N LYS A 75 -14.20 -1.28 -5.07
CA LYS A 75 -15.00 -0.07 -5.23
C LYS A 75 -15.21 0.28 -6.71
N LYS A 76 -14.17 0.16 -7.53
CA LYS A 76 -14.21 0.49 -8.95
C LYS A 76 -15.12 -0.47 -9.72
N HIS A 77 -15.02 -1.77 -9.46
CA HIS A 77 -15.77 -2.79 -10.22
C HIS A 77 -17.18 -3.03 -9.72
N SER A 78 -17.37 -3.09 -8.40
CA SER A 78 -18.66 -3.49 -7.80
C SER A 78 -19.46 -2.30 -7.23
N GLY A 79 -18.83 -1.13 -7.11
CA GLY A 79 -19.40 0.02 -6.42
C GLY A 79 -19.33 -0.08 -4.89
N MET A 80 -19.49 1.06 -4.22
CA MET A 80 -19.24 1.20 -2.78
C MET A 80 -20.05 0.22 -1.92
N LYS A 81 -21.37 0.09 -2.16
CA LYS A 81 -22.24 -0.76 -1.32
C LYS A 81 -21.84 -2.24 -1.37
N LYS A 82 -21.58 -2.77 -2.57
CA LYS A 82 -21.14 -4.16 -2.75
C LYS A 82 -19.74 -4.36 -2.17
N ALA A 83 -18.83 -3.42 -2.37
CA ALA A 83 -17.48 -3.47 -1.80
C ALA A 83 -17.50 -3.54 -0.26
N ILE A 84 -18.33 -2.72 0.41
CA ILE A 84 -18.51 -2.77 1.87
C ILE A 84 -19.01 -4.16 2.31
N SER A 85 -20.03 -4.68 1.63
CA SER A 85 -20.61 -5.98 1.96
C SER A 85 -19.62 -7.14 1.73
N PHE A 86 -18.83 -7.07 0.64
CA PHE A 86 -17.75 -8.03 0.36
C PHE A 86 -16.72 -8.01 1.48
N ALA A 87 -16.21 -6.83 1.83
CA ALA A 87 -15.20 -6.68 2.89
C ALA A 87 -15.71 -7.17 4.25
N ASP A 88 -16.96 -6.87 4.61
CA ASP A 88 -17.56 -7.31 5.87
C ASP A 88 -17.69 -8.84 5.95
N ARG A 89 -18.13 -9.50 4.86
CA ARG A 89 -18.17 -10.98 4.80
C ARG A 89 -16.77 -11.58 4.83
N LEU A 90 -15.81 -11.02 4.10
CA LEU A 90 -14.42 -11.47 4.11
C LEU A 90 -13.82 -11.42 5.52
N ILE A 91 -13.90 -10.27 6.20
CA ILE A 91 -13.35 -10.14 7.56
C ILE A 91 -14.08 -11.03 8.57
N THR A 92 -15.40 -11.19 8.43
CA THR A 92 -16.18 -12.12 9.27
C THR A 92 -15.71 -13.57 9.10
N GLU A 93 -15.45 -14.03 7.88
CA GLU A 93 -14.96 -15.39 7.61
C GLU A 93 -13.48 -15.60 7.98
N MET A 94 -12.71 -14.52 8.14
CA MET A 94 -11.27 -14.56 8.44
C MET A 94 -10.91 -14.29 9.90
N GLN A 95 -11.86 -13.86 10.73
CA GLN A 95 -11.59 -13.33 12.08
C GLN A 95 -10.86 -14.32 13.01
N GLU A 96 -11.09 -15.64 12.86
CA GLU A 96 -10.42 -16.66 13.68
C GLU A 96 -8.91 -16.77 13.42
N TYR A 97 -8.43 -16.27 12.27
CA TYR A 97 -7.02 -16.25 11.90
C TYR A 97 -6.33 -14.91 12.21
N ILE A 98 -7.07 -13.92 12.70
CA ILE A 98 -6.57 -12.60 13.05
C ILE A 98 -6.42 -12.56 14.56
N SER A 99 -5.19 -12.41 15.07
CA SER A 99 -4.97 -12.32 16.52
C SER A 99 -5.26 -10.92 17.05
N SER A 100 -4.82 -9.89 16.32
CA SER A 100 -5.07 -8.50 16.69
C SER A 100 -5.04 -7.55 15.49
N VAL A 101 -5.73 -6.41 15.66
CA VAL A 101 -5.73 -5.29 14.75
C VAL A 101 -5.23 -4.04 15.48
N HIS A 102 -4.16 -3.44 14.97
CA HIS A 102 -3.59 -2.19 15.46
C HIS A 102 -3.96 -1.02 14.57
N TYR A 103 -4.53 0.02 15.17
CA TYR A 103 -4.82 1.28 14.51
C TYR A 103 -3.79 2.34 14.88
N SER A 104 -3.31 3.07 13.88
CA SER A 104 -2.56 4.30 14.07
C SER A 104 -3.20 5.45 13.29
N TYR A 105 -3.20 6.68 13.83
CA TYR A 105 -3.65 7.87 13.10
C TYR A 105 -2.99 9.14 13.66
N VAL A 106 -3.01 10.25 12.93
CA VAL A 106 -2.38 11.52 13.36
C VAL A 106 -3.42 12.57 13.77
N ILE A 107 -3.21 13.24 14.90
CA ILE A 107 -4.01 14.40 15.33
C ILE A 107 -3.09 15.56 15.66
N LEU A 108 -3.13 16.61 14.82
CA LEU A 108 -2.38 17.83 15.05
C LEU A 108 -3.32 19.04 14.95
N SER A 109 -3.42 19.79 16.06
CA SER A 109 -4.21 21.02 16.11
C SER A 109 -3.48 22.14 15.37
N GLN A 110 -4.02 22.58 14.23
CA GLN A 110 -3.45 23.70 13.46
C GLN A 110 -3.41 25.01 14.25
N LYS A 111 -4.31 25.17 15.24
CA LYS A 111 -4.33 26.35 16.11
C LYS A 111 -3.17 26.35 17.11
N GLU A 112 -2.87 25.18 17.69
CA GLU A 112 -1.77 25.05 18.66
C GLU A 112 -0.41 24.91 17.98
N LEU A 113 -0.39 24.30 16.80
CA LEU A 113 0.79 23.99 16.03
C LEU A 113 0.51 24.36 14.57
N PRO A 114 0.72 25.64 14.19
CA PRO A 114 0.40 26.10 12.83
C PRO A 114 1.40 25.60 11.78
N ALA A 115 2.64 25.33 12.18
CA ALA A 115 3.68 24.82 11.31
C ALA A 115 4.60 23.82 12.03
N ILE A 116 5.15 22.89 11.25
CA ILE A 116 6.04 21.83 11.71
C ILE A 116 7.42 22.03 11.10
N ARG A 117 8.43 21.99 11.97
CA ARG A 117 9.82 22.05 11.57
C ARG A 117 10.23 20.72 10.94
N THR A 118 10.86 20.79 9.77
CA THR A 118 11.39 19.64 9.03
C THR A 118 12.78 19.96 8.48
N GLY A 119 13.58 18.93 8.17
CA GLY A 119 14.98 19.08 7.77
C GLY A 119 15.93 19.31 8.95
N GLY A 120 17.17 19.73 8.65
CA GLY A 120 18.14 20.17 9.66
C GLY A 120 19.35 19.26 9.90
N LEU A 121 19.37 18.00 9.44
CA LEU A 121 20.56 17.15 9.58
C LEU A 121 21.60 17.44 8.49
N GLN A 122 21.21 17.28 7.22
CA GLN A 122 22.02 17.57 6.03
C GLN A 122 21.29 18.49 5.03
N SER A 123 20.19 19.09 5.47
CA SER A 123 19.34 19.95 4.63
C SER A 123 18.94 21.21 5.40
N TYR A 124 18.53 22.25 4.67
CA TYR A 124 18.01 23.46 5.29
C TYR A 124 16.75 23.14 6.11
N THR A 125 16.63 23.78 7.28
CA THR A 125 15.41 23.70 8.07
C THR A 125 14.28 24.43 7.36
N LYS A 126 13.09 23.81 7.28
CA LYS A 126 11.88 24.42 6.75
C LYS A 126 10.71 24.25 7.72
N PHE A 127 9.89 25.29 7.84
CA PHE A 127 8.59 25.22 8.49
C PHE A 127 7.52 24.91 7.43
N VAL A 128 6.81 23.81 7.61
CA VAL A 128 5.74 23.36 6.72
C VAL A 128 4.41 23.60 7.44
N PRO A 129 3.40 24.23 6.83
CA PRO A 129 2.08 24.35 7.43
C PRO A 129 1.56 22.98 7.88
N THR A 130 0.94 22.91 9.06
CA THR A 130 0.54 21.61 9.64
C THR A 130 -0.43 20.83 8.76
N ALA A 131 -1.34 21.52 8.05
CA ALA A 131 -2.22 20.87 7.08
C ALA A 131 -1.42 20.20 5.95
N ASP A 132 -0.50 20.92 5.31
CA ASP A 132 0.36 20.40 4.25
C ASP A 132 1.27 19.26 4.74
N PHE A 133 1.72 19.36 5.99
CA PHE A 133 2.55 18.33 6.60
C PHE A 133 1.76 17.04 6.79
N VAL A 134 0.53 17.11 7.34
CA VAL A 134 -0.34 15.94 7.52
C VAL A 134 -0.65 15.29 6.17
N GLU A 135 -0.95 16.07 5.13
CA GLU A 135 -1.18 15.52 3.79
C GLU A 135 0.04 14.77 3.25
N LYS A 136 1.26 15.30 3.48
CA LYS A 136 2.53 14.66 3.07
C LYS A 136 2.89 13.38 3.83
N LEU A 137 2.22 13.07 4.94
CA LEU A 137 2.46 11.83 5.68
C LEU A 137 1.87 10.59 4.99
N GLY A 138 0.93 10.74 4.06
CA GLY A 138 0.21 9.61 3.47
C GLY A 138 1.14 8.53 2.90
N PRO A 139 2.07 8.89 2.00
CA PRO A 139 3.06 7.97 1.46
C PRO A 139 4.07 7.41 2.49
N MET A 140 4.04 7.84 3.75
CA MET A 140 4.89 7.37 4.84
C MET A 140 4.13 6.48 5.83
N PHE A 141 2.80 6.56 5.81
CA PHE A 141 1.96 6.09 6.89
C PHE A 141 1.95 4.56 7.11
N PRO A 142 2.14 3.71 6.08
CA PRO A 142 2.28 2.26 6.30
C PRO A 142 3.42 1.91 7.28
N TYR A 143 4.62 2.49 7.09
CA TYR A 143 5.73 2.20 8.01
C TYR A 143 5.63 2.95 9.33
N LEU A 144 4.98 4.12 9.37
CA LEU A 144 4.68 4.78 10.65
C LEU A 144 3.74 3.93 11.50
N THR A 145 2.78 3.25 10.87
CA THR A 145 1.89 2.29 11.56
C THR A 145 2.69 1.12 12.12
N ALA A 146 3.64 0.57 11.35
CA ALA A 146 4.54 -0.47 11.84
C ALA A 146 5.42 0.01 13.02
N HIS A 147 5.95 1.23 12.95
CA HIS A 147 6.71 1.85 14.05
C HIS A 147 5.85 2.00 15.32
N SER A 148 4.62 2.49 15.18
CA SER A 148 3.64 2.62 16.27
C SER A 148 3.33 1.27 16.92
N PHE A 149 3.12 0.24 16.10
CA PHE A 149 2.87 -1.12 16.59
C PHE A 149 4.03 -1.64 17.45
N LEU A 150 5.27 -1.52 16.98
CA LEU A 150 6.45 -1.97 17.73
C LEU A 150 6.72 -1.11 18.97
N TRP A 151 6.39 0.19 18.93
CA TRP A 151 6.48 1.03 20.12
C TRP A 151 5.55 0.49 21.21
N MET A 152 4.29 0.21 20.89
CA MET A 152 3.30 -0.28 21.85
C MET A 152 3.63 -1.68 22.41
N ASN A 153 4.12 -2.58 21.54
CA ASN A 153 4.39 -3.98 21.91
C ASN A 153 5.82 -4.23 22.39
N GLY A 154 6.69 -3.23 22.32
CA GLY A 154 8.10 -3.34 22.66
C GLY A 154 8.94 -3.84 21.49
N TYR A 155 10.02 -3.12 21.21
CA TYR A 155 11.00 -3.49 20.19
C TYR A 155 11.81 -4.74 20.53
N SER A 156 11.77 -5.22 21.78
CA SER A 156 12.46 -6.43 22.22
C SER A 156 12.02 -7.68 21.47
N ASP A 157 10.74 -7.75 21.10
CA ASP A 157 10.15 -8.90 20.43
C ASP A 157 10.14 -8.76 18.90
N ALA A 158 10.67 -7.65 18.36
CA ALA A 158 10.68 -7.38 16.93
C ALA A 158 11.34 -8.51 16.10
N GLY A 159 12.38 -9.17 16.64
CA GLY A 159 13.06 -10.29 15.96
C GLY A 159 12.23 -11.57 15.86
N ARG A 160 11.06 -11.65 16.50
CA ARG A 160 10.13 -12.78 16.41
C ARG A 160 8.99 -12.54 15.41
N LEU A 161 8.92 -11.32 14.89
CA LEU A 161 7.84 -10.85 14.03
C LEU A 161 8.35 -10.71 12.61
N GLU A 162 7.49 -11.01 11.63
CA GLU A 162 7.75 -10.70 10.24
C GLU A 162 6.86 -9.52 9.81
N LEU A 163 7.46 -8.36 9.56
CA LEU A 163 6.71 -7.16 9.20
C LEU A 163 6.57 -7.04 7.69
N HIS A 164 5.33 -7.07 7.19
CA HIS A 164 4.98 -6.90 5.78
C HIS A 164 4.33 -5.54 5.63
N ILE A 165 5.01 -4.60 4.98
CA ILE A 165 4.57 -3.20 4.87
C ILE A 165 4.26 -2.90 3.42
N ASP A 166 3.12 -2.24 3.16
CA ASP A 166 2.80 -1.78 1.81
C ASP A 166 3.84 -0.78 1.26
N GLY A 167 3.86 -0.68 -0.07
CA GLY A 167 4.78 0.16 -0.82
C GLY A 167 4.62 1.63 -0.44
N PHE A 168 5.71 2.23 0.01
CA PHE A 168 5.71 3.60 0.49
C PHE A 168 6.81 4.43 -0.21
N ARG A 169 6.69 5.76 -0.17
CA ARG A 169 7.71 6.69 -0.69
C ARG A 169 7.87 7.82 0.31
N SER A 170 9.04 7.90 0.94
CA SER A 170 9.25 8.83 2.04
C SER A 170 10.69 9.33 2.11
N LYS A 171 10.86 10.46 2.79
CA LYS A 171 12.16 10.98 3.20
C LYS A 171 12.61 10.30 4.49
N GLN A 172 13.90 10.38 4.78
CA GLN A 172 14.45 9.78 5.99
C GLN A 172 13.76 10.34 7.26
N THR A 173 13.28 9.45 8.13
CA THR A 173 12.70 9.80 9.43
C THR A 173 13.28 8.92 10.53
N ARG A 174 13.35 9.43 11.76
CA ARG A 174 13.78 8.67 12.92
C ARG A 174 12.95 7.40 13.17
N ALA A 175 11.64 7.45 12.87
CA ALA A 175 10.79 6.26 12.95
C ALA A 175 11.28 5.16 12.01
N TRP A 176 11.65 5.51 10.77
CA TRP A 176 12.19 4.54 9.84
C TRP A 176 13.52 3.97 10.33
N ASP A 177 14.46 4.80 10.79
CA ASP A 177 15.76 4.33 11.32
C ASP A 177 15.60 3.34 12.46
N GLN A 178 14.67 3.60 13.38
CA GLN A 178 14.38 2.70 14.49
C GLN A 178 13.73 1.39 14.02
N LEU A 179 12.82 1.46 13.07
CA LEU A 179 12.12 0.30 12.51
C LEU A 179 13.08 -0.60 11.72
N SER A 180 13.79 -0.03 10.74
CA SER A 180 14.70 -0.77 9.87
C SER A 180 15.92 -1.31 10.61
N GLY A 181 16.36 -0.63 11.67
CA GLY A 181 17.47 -1.07 12.51
C GLY A 181 17.13 -2.21 13.47
N ARG A 182 15.85 -2.60 13.61
CA ARG A 182 15.39 -3.56 14.64
C ARG A 182 14.54 -4.72 14.12
N ALA A 183 13.83 -4.57 13.00
CA ALA A 183 12.78 -5.51 12.60
C ALA A 183 12.86 -6.04 11.16
N GLU A 184 13.94 -5.73 10.42
CA GLU A 184 14.17 -6.14 9.01
C GLU A 184 12.88 -6.22 8.15
N PRO A 185 12.13 -5.10 8.02
CA PRO A 185 10.81 -5.14 7.39
C PRO A 185 10.89 -5.53 5.91
N LYS A 186 9.87 -6.25 5.43
CA LYS A 186 9.65 -6.58 4.03
C LYS A 186 8.66 -5.61 3.41
N ILE A 187 9.10 -4.90 2.38
CA ILE A 187 8.29 -3.91 1.67
C ILE A 187 7.73 -4.55 0.42
N PHE A 188 6.41 -4.61 0.32
CA PHE A 188 5.71 -5.12 -0.86
C PHE A 188 5.20 -3.94 -1.67
N THR A 189 5.79 -3.67 -2.83
CA THR A 189 5.17 -2.72 -3.75
C THR A 189 3.85 -3.30 -4.25
N ARG A 190 2.75 -2.55 -4.06
CA ARG A 190 1.38 -3.02 -4.26
C ARG A 190 1.04 -4.24 -3.40
N GLY A 191 1.40 -4.18 -2.12
CA GLY A 191 1.15 -5.24 -1.17
C GLY A 191 -0.33 -5.53 -1.01
N ASP A 192 -1.19 -4.52 -1.14
CA ASP A 192 -2.65 -4.66 -1.16
C ASP A 192 -3.18 -5.57 -2.28
N GLU A 193 -2.43 -5.72 -3.37
CA GLU A 193 -2.78 -6.55 -4.52
C GLU A 193 -2.03 -7.90 -4.58
N CYS A 194 -0.81 -7.99 -4.02
CA CYS A 194 0.04 -9.19 -4.15
C CYS A 194 0.43 -9.86 -2.82
N ASN A 195 0.01 -9.33 -1.68
CA ASN A 195 0.26 -9.90 -0.36
C ASN A 195 -1.04 -10.03 0.45
N PRO A 196 -1.45 -11.24 0.88
CA PRO A 196 -2.74 -11.44 1.53
C PRO A 196 -2.84 -10.73 2.90
N TYR A 197 -1.72 -10.56 3.61
CA TYR A 197 -1.70 -9.91 4.92
C TYR A 197 -1.92 -8.40 4.80
N ILE A 198 -1.26 -7.77 3.82
CA ILE A 198 -1.45 -6.33 3.51
C ILE A 198 -2.82 -6.10 2.89
N SER A 199 -3.28 -6.98 1.99
CA SER A 199 -4.65 -6.95 1.46
C SER A 199 -5.70 -6.99 2.57
N CYS A 200 -5.50 -7.82 3.60
CA CYS A 200 -6.40 -7.86 4.76
C CYS A 200 -6.38 -6.55 5.55
N ALA A 201 -5.20 -5.94 5.73
CA ALA A 201 -5.08 -4.62 6.35
C ALA A 201 -5.85 -3.56 5.53
N ASP A 202 -5.72 -3.59 4.20
CA ASP A 202 -6.45 -2.72 3.24
C ASP A 202 -7.98 -2.88 3.37
N MET A 203 -8.46 -4.11 3.53
CA MET A 203 -9.90 -4.39 3.75
C MET A 203 -10.39 -3.88 5.10
N ILE A 204 -9.63 -4.12 6.16
CA ILE A 204 -10.00 -3.68 7.52
C ILE A 204 -10.05 -2.16 7.60
N ILE A 205 -9.06 -1.45 7.06
CA ILE A 205 -9.08 0.02 7.06
C ILE A 205 -10.26 0.57 6.25
N PHE A 206 -10.56 -0.03 5.11
CA PHE A 206 -11.70 0.35 4.27
C PHE A 206 -13.04 0.13 5.01
N LEU A 207 -13.20 -1.04 5.62
CA LEU A 207 -14.42 -1.38 6.36
C LEU A 207 -14.56 -0.55 7.64
N THR A 208 -13.44 -0.22 8.31
CA THR A 208 -13.43 0.70 9.45
C THR A 208 -13.97 2.08 9.06
N ASP A 209 -13.48 2.64 7.95
CA ASP A 209 -13.94 3.93 7.45
C ASP A 209 -15.45 3.91 7.14
N ALA A 210 -15.91 2.85 6.47
CA ALA A 210 -17.33 2.65 6.16
C ALA A 210 -18.20 2.49 7.41
N LYS A 211 -17.77 1.71 8.42
CA LYS A 211 -18.49 1.51 9.69
C LYS A 211 -18.58 2.81 10.49
N LEU A 212 -17.49 3.56 10.62
CA LEU A 212 -17.48 4.86 11.29
C LEU A 212 -18.42 5.85 10.57
N TYR A 213 -18.36 5.90 9.24
CA TYR A 213 -19.23 6.77 8.45
C TYR A 213 -20.71 6.41 8.61
N GLY A 214 -21.06 5.12 8.44
CA GLY A 214 -22.44 4.64 8.51
C GLY A 214 -23.07 4.78 9.89
N GLN A 215 -22.27 4.81 10.96
CA GLN A 215 -22.73 5.00 12.34
C GLN A 215 -22.58 6.45 12.84
N HIS A 216 -22.18 7.40 11.97
CA HIS A 216 -21.90 8.79 12.32
C HIS A 216 -20.92 8.95 13.50
N LEU A 217 -19.90 8.10 13.55
CA LEU A 217 -18.87 8.11 14.60
C LEU A 217 -17.64 8.89 14.17
N LEU A 218 -17.01 9.55 15.15
CA LEU A 218 -15.73 10.24 14.97
C LEU A 218 -14.56 9.25 15.03
N LEU A 219 -13.44 9.58 14.40
CA LEU A 219 -12.20 8.80 14.55
C LEU A 219 -11.58 9.06 15.92
N ASN A 220 -11.84 8.15 16.86
CA ASN A 220 -11.20 8.09 18.17
C ASN A 220 -11.11 6.63 18.64
N ARG A 221 -10.43 6.41 19.76
CA ARG A 221 -10.20 5.07 20.30
C ARG A 221 -11.50 4.34 20.62
N GLU A 222 -12.42 4.99 21.33
CA GLU A 222 -13.65 4.37 21.81
C GLU A 222 -14.53 3.92 20.63
N ASN A 223 -14.59 4.71 19.57
CA ASN A 223 -15.37 4.39 18.39
C ASN A 223 -14.73 3.30 17.53
N LEU A 224 -13.39 3.25 17.45
CA LEU A 224 -12.68 2.14 16.78
C LEU A 224 -12.94 0.82 17.50
N GLU A 225 -12.81 0.79 18.83
CA GLU A 225 -13.14 -0.39 19.65
C GLU A 225 -14.63 -0.77 19.49
N LYS A 226 -15.52 0.23 19.46
CA LYS A 226 -16.97 0.03 19.29
C LYS A 226 -17.34 -0.65 17.97
N VAL A 227 -16.77 -0.23 16.83
CA VAL A 227 -17.16 -0.79 15.51
C VAL A 227 -16.68 -2.23 15.30
N TRP A 228 -15.76 -2.71 16.14
CA TRP A 228 -15.18 -4.06 16.07
C TRP A 228 -15.52 -4.97 17.25
N LYS A 229 -16.26 -4.48 18.27
CA LYS A 229 -16.63 -5.22 19.50
C LYS A 229 -17.23 -6.63 19.29
N GLY A 230 -17.80 -6.91 18.12
CA GLY A 230 -18.39 -8.21 17.78
C GLY A 230 -17.48 -9.18 17.02
N HIS A 231 -16.18 -8.88 16.89
CA HIS A 231 -15.20 -9.77 16.24
C HIS A 231 -14.28 -10.39 17.27
N ASP A 232 -13.73 -11.56 16.95
CA ASP A 232 -12.93 -12.38 17.87
C ASP A 232 -11.46 -11.92 18.04
N PHE A 233 -11.06 -10.82 17.40
CA PHE A 233 -9.70 -10.29 17.48
C PHE A 233 -9.57 -9.09 18.42
N ASP A 234 -8.38 -8.91 19.00
CA ASP A 234 -8.09 -7.76 19.84
C ASP A 234 -7.91 -6.47 19.01
N VAL A 235 -8.36 -5.34 19.56
CA VAL A 235 -8.17 -4.03 18.94
C VAL A 235 -7.27 -3.16 19.81
N THR A 236 -6.18 -2.67 19.22
CA THR A 236 -5.29 -1.70 19.86
C THR A 236 -5.26 -0.40 19.04
N VAL A 237 -5.13 0.72 19.73
CA VAL A 237 -5.18 2.04 19.09
C VAL A 237 -4.09 2.93 19.66
N GLN A 238 -3.34 3.57 18.78
CA GLN A 238 -2.37 4.61 19.11
C GLN A 238 -2.58 5.81 18.17
N PHE A 239 -2.36 7.03 18.66
CA PHE A 239 -2.34 8.20 17.79
C PHE A 239 -1.03 8.96 17.92
N PHE A 240 -0.65 9.62 16.83
CA PHE A 240 0.49 10.52 16.75
C PHE A 240 0.03 11.94 17.08
N ASP A 241 0.57 12.50 18.15
CA ASP A 241 0.35 13.89 18.53
C ASP A 241 1.62 14.73 18.36
N LYS A 242 1.61 15.95 18.91
CA LYS A 242 2.76 16.87 18.87
C LYS A 242 4.02 16.33 19.57
N ARG A 243 3.88 15.41 20.54
CA ARG A 243 5.00 14.78 21.26
C ARG A 243 5.71 13.76 20.38
N ASN A 244 4.99 13.16 19.43
CA ASN A 244 5.53 12.16 18.53
C ASN A 244 6.20 12.77 17.27
N ILE A 245 6.08 14.08 17.02
CA ILE A 245 6.65 14.76 15.83
C ILE A 245 8.10 14.38 15.53
N PRO A 246 9.02 14.33 16.52
CA PRO A 246 10.41 13.99 16.26
C PRO A 246 10.64 12.62 15.59
N TYR A 247 9.63 11.75 15.56
CA TYR A 247 9.71 10.43 14.93
C TYR A 247 9.26 10.43 13.46
N TYR A 248 8.32 11.29 13.08
CA TYR A 248 7.73 11.29 11.74
C TYR A 248 7.95 12.59 10.95
N SER A 249 8.55 13.63 11.55
CA SER A 249 9.14 14.72 10.77
C SER A 249 10.39 14.22 10.06
N TRP A 250 10.52 14.50 8.75
CA TRP A 250 11.72 14.14 8.00
C TRP A 250 12.92 15.01 8.42
N GLU A 251 14.07 14.37 8.62
CA GLU A 251 15.30 14.99 9.11
C GLU A 251 16.16 15.57 7.97
N ASP A 252 16.01 15.00 6.77
CA ASP A 252 16.66 15.45 5.56
C ASP A 252 15.74 15.34 4.32
N ASN A 253 16.26 15.72 3.15
CA ASN A 253 15.55 15.58 1.88
C ASN A 253 15.91 14.28 1.13
N THR A 254 16.69 13.40 1.75
CA THR A 254 17.12 12.13 1.18
C THR A 254 15.94 11.16 1.20
N SER A 255 15.68 10.51 0.07
CA SER A 255 14.65 9.47 0.01
C SER A 255 15.13 8.19 0.67
N ILE A 256 14.24 7.52 1.38
CA ILE A 256 14.53 6.22 1.99
C ILE A 256 14.88 5.22 0.87
N ASN A 257 16.03 4.55 1.00
CA ASN A 257 16.44 3.50 0.09
C ASN A 257 15.83 2.15 0.49
N LEU A 258 14.85 1.70 -0.29
CA LEU A 258 14.12 0.45 -0.04
C LEU A 258 14.78 -0.79 -0.62
N ALA A 259 15.92 -0.68 -1.33
CA ALA A 259 16.48 -1.79 -2.10
C ALA A 259 16.79 -3.06 -1.28
N LYS A 260 17.16 -2.89 -0.01
CA LYS A 260 17.46 -3.97 0.94
C LYS A 260 16.23 -4.55 1.62
N HIS A 261 15.11 -3.83 1.59
CA HIS A 261 13.88 -4.17 2.30
C HIS A 261 12.78 -4.66 1.36
N LEU A 262 12.94 -4.49 0.05
CA LEU A 262 11.98 -4.96 -0.95
C LEU A 262 11.77 -6.48 -0.81
N ALA A 263 10.51 -6.92 -0.78
CA ALA A 263 10.17 -8.33 -0.83
C ALA A 263 10.64 -8.95 -2.15
N ARG A 264 11.29 -10.12 -2.07
CA ARG A 264 11.94 -10.76 -3.22
C ARG A 264 11.43 -12.18 -3.46
N PRO A 265 11.34 -12.62 -4.72
CA PRO A 265 11.79 -11.91 -5.93
C PRO A 265 10.86 -10.73 -6.30
N ALA A 266 11.45 -9.59 -6.67
CA ALA A 266 10.64 -8.47 -7.14
C ALA A 266 10.28 -8.70 -8.62
N VAL A 267 8.99 -8.56 -8.95
CA VAL A 267 8.47 -8.68 -10.31
C VAL A 267 8.33 -7.29 -10.91
N PHE A 268 9.19 -6.99 -11.88
CA PHE A 268 9.18 -5.72 -12.62
C PHE A 268 8.38 -5.86 -13.90
N LEU A 269 7.29 -5.12 -14.04
CA LEU A 269 6.47 -5.09 -15.25
C LEU A 269 6.83 -3.85 -16.09
N ALA A 270 7.46 -4.08 -17.24
CA ALA A 270 7.76 -3.06 -18.23
C ALA A 270 6.79 -3.19 -19.41
N VAL A 271 6.02 -2.14 -19.66
CA VAL A 271 5.10 -2.06 -20.80
C VAL A 271 5.61 -0.97 -21.72
N ASP A 272 5.81 -1.30 -22.99
CA ASP A 272 6.11 -0.30 -24.01
C ASP A 272 4.99 0.73 -23.99
N SER A 273 5.32 2.00 -24.20
CA SER A 273 4.31 3.00 -24.47
C SER A 273 3.50 2.50 -25.66
N ILE A 274 2.29 2.00 -25.41
CA ILE A 274 1.31 1.74 -26.45
C ILE A 274 1.23 3.06 -27.17
N GLU A 275 1.61 3.08 -28.44
CA GLU A 275 1.49 4.26 -29.28
C GLU A 275 0.01 4.61 -29.33
N LEU A 276 -0.49 5.38 -28.36
CA LEU A 276 -1.72 6.17 -28.47
C LEU A 276 -1.42 7.32 -29.44
N LYS A 277 -0.96 6.97 -30.65
CA LYS A 277 -0.89 7.84 -31.81
C LYS A 277 -2.31 7.90 -32.36
N GLY A 278 -3.15 8.68 -31.70
CA GLY A 278 -4.54 8.86 -32.09
C GLY A 278 -5.16 9.98 -31.26
N HIS A 279 -5.07 11.19 -31.81
CA HIS A 279 -5.64 12.46 -31.35
C HIS A 279 -4.88 13.26 -30.28
N ASP A 280 -4.09 14.21 -30.80
CA ASP A 280 -4.03 15.62 -30.39
C ASP A 280 -4.05 15.93 -28.89
N LEU A 281 -2.89 16.32 -28.35
CA LEU A 281 -2.69 17.38 -27.35
C LEU A 281 -1.21 17.36 -26.88
N TYR A 282 -0.30 17.77 -27.77
CA TYR A 282 1.06 18.14 -27.37
C TYR A 282 1.07 19.61 -26.97
N ASN A 283 0.77 19.89 -25.70
CA ASN A 283 1.37 21.02 -25.00
C ASN A 283 2.42 20.44 -24.06
N GLU A 284 3.68 20.68 -24.38
CA GLU A 284 4.87 20.30 -23.60
C GLU A 284 5.25 21.40 -22.58
N GLU A 285 4.30 22.23 -22.17
CA GLU A 285 4.53 23.24 -21.13
C GLU A 285 4.23 22.64 -19.75
N GLU A 286 5.30 22.35 -19.01
CA GLU A 286 5.37 22.28 -17.55
C GLU A 286 4.29 21.47 -16.80
N ASP A 287 4.20 20.16 -17.08
CA ASP A 287 3.59 19.21 -16.13
C ASP A 287 4.55 18.95 -14.95
N GLN A 288 4.66 19.92 -14.03
CA GLN A 288 5.17 19.70 -12.67
C GLN A 288 4.17 18.91 -11.80
N ASP A 289 2.97 18.63 -12.31
CA ASP A 289 1.95 17.78 -11.67
C ASP A 289 1.96 16.43 -12.40
N GLY A 290 2.52 15.38 -11.78
CA GLY A 290 2.82 14.07 -12.38
C GLY A 290 1.62 13.20 -12.78
N ASP A 291 0.73 13.71 -13.63
CA ASP A 291 -0.60 13.14 -13.90
C ASP A 291 -0.65 12.27 -15.18
N ARG A 292 0.20 12.52 -16.18
CA ARG A 292 0.25 11.71 -17.43
C ARG A 292 0.58 10.22 -17.25
N PRO A 293 1.49 9.80 -16.34
CA PRO A 293 1.78 8.37 -16.12
C PRO A 293 0.57 7.58 -15.60
N GLN A 294 -0.44 8.25 -15.02
CA GLN A 294 -1.53 7.57 -14.32
C GLN A 294 -2.57 6.97 -15.27
N LYS A 295 -2.86 7.62 -16.41
CA LYS A 295 -3.84 7.10 -17.39
C LYS A 295 -3.37 5.80 -18.03
N MET A 296 -2.12 5.72 -18.49
CA MET A 296 -1.59 4.49 -19.08
C MET A 296 -1.51 3.37 -18.04
N ARG A 297 -1.04 3.67 -16.82
CA ARG A 297 -1.02 2.68 -15.73
C ARG A 297 -2.42 2.13 -15.43
N SER A 298 -3.43 3.00 -15.36
CA SER A 298 -4.80 2.55 -15.07
C SER A 298 -5.42 1.73 -16.21
N ILE A 299 -4.98 1.91 -17.46
CA ILE A 299 -5.33 1.03 -18.58
C ILE A 299 -4.63 -0.32 -18.44
N VAL A 300 -3.31 -0.32 -18.21
CA VAL A 300 -2.54 -1.56 -18.06
C VAL A 300 -3.05 -2.40 -16.88
N GLU A 301 -3.41 -1.77 -15.77
CA GLU A 301 -4.01 -2.42 -14.60
C GLU A 301 -5.33 -3.16 -14.87
N GLN A 302 -5.98 -2.89 -16.01
CA GLN A 302 -7.21 -3.58 -16.45
C GLN A 302 -6.91 -4.71 -17.44
N THR A 303 -5.63 -4.97 -17.76
CA THR A 303 -5.26 -5.98 -18.75
C THR A 303 -5.01 -7.34 -18.10
N PRO A 304 -5.33 -8.46 -18.76
CA PRO A 304 -5.04 -9.80 -18.24
C PRO A 304 -3.55 -10.04 -17.91
N VAL A 305 -2.64 -9.36 -18.60
CA VAL A 305 -1.20 -9.46 -18.34
C VAL A 305 -0.84 -8.87 -16.97
N TYR A 306 -1.48 -7.76 -16.58
CA TYR A 306 -1.26 -7.17 -15.27
C TYR A 306 -1.74 -8.11 -14.16
N HIS A 307 -2.96 -8.64 -14.26
CA HIS A 307 -3.50 -9.60 -13.28
C HIS A 307 -2.65 -10.87 -13.20
N ALA A 308 -2.14 -11.38 -14.33
CA ALA A 308 -1.21 -12.49 -14.35
C ALA A 308 0.12 -12.15 -13.64
N ALA A 309 0.65 -10.94 -13.83
CA ALA A 309 1.86 -10.49 -13.14
C ALA A 309 1.66 -10.35 -11.63
N VAL A 310 0.50 -9.84 -11.18
CA VAL A 310 0.12 -9.79 -9.75
C VAL A 310 0.06 -11.20 -9.17
N HIS A 311 -0.66 -12.12 -9.82
CA HIS A 311 -0.76 -13.51 -9.37
C HIS A 311 0.60 -14.21 -9.34
N TYR A 312 1.44 -13.98 -10.35
CA TYR A 312 2.80 -14.52 -10.40
C TYR A 312 3.66 -13.99 -9.23
N ALA A 313 3.60 -12.69 -8.93
CA ALA A 313 4.29 -12.10 -7.79
C ALA A 313 3.84 -12.71 -6.46
N TYR A 314 2.52 -12.86 -6.27
CA TYR A 314 1.94 -13.52 -5.10
C TYR A 314 2.44 -14.96 -4.94
N LYS A 315 2.39 -15.78 -6.01
CA LYS A 315 2.85 -17.18 -5.97
C LYS A 315 4.35 -17.32 -5.68
N LYS A 316 5.16 -16.32 -6.04
CA LYS A 316 6.58 -16.27 -5.72
C LYS A 316 6.87 -15.71 -4.32
N GLY A 317 5.87 -15.26 -3.57
CA GLY A 317 6.05 -14.56 -2.28
C GLY A 317 6.76 -13.21 -2.43
N GLY A 318 6.72 -12.63 -3.63
CA GLY A 318 7.39 -11.39 -4.00
C GLY A 318 6.45 -10.20 -4.05
N CYS A 319 6.85 -9.15 -4.75
CA CYS A 319 6.02 -7.97 -4.98
C CYS A 319 5.99 -7.55 -6.46
N LEU A 320 4.99 -6.76 -6.86
CA LEU A 320 4.86 -6.25 -8.24
C LEU A 320 5.20 -4.77 -8.31
N LYS A 321 5.99 -4.38 -9.31
CA LYS A 321 6.32 -2.97 -9.56
C LYS A 321 6.34 -2.68 -11.05
N PHE A 322 5.73 -1.57 -11.45
CA PHE A 322 5.94 -1.02 -12.79
C PHE A 322 7.38 -0.55 -12.92
N PHE A 323 8.09 -1.04 -13.93
CA PHE A 323 9.49 -0.72 -14.14
C PHE A 323 9.66 0.72 -14.65
N SER A 324 10.48 1.49 -13.94
CA SER A 324 11.02 2.78 -14.36
C SER A 324 12.53 2.69 -14.46
N ARG A 325 13.08 2.95 -15.65
CA ARG A 325 14.54 2.91 -15.87
C ARG A 325 15.31 3.84 -14.93
N THR A 326 14.73 4.98 -14.56
CA THR A 326 15.39 6.00 -13.72
C THR A 326 15.37 5.64 -12.24
N GLU A 327 14.27 5.08 -11.75
CA GLU A 327 14.09 4.79 -10.32
C GLU A 327 14.54 3.37 -9.94
N ASP A 328 14.37 2.40 -10.85
CA ASP A 328 14.31 0.99 -10.46
C ASP A 328 15.54 0.19 -10.84
N LEU A 329 16.39 0.70 -11.73
CA LEU A 329 17.62 0.03 -12.12
C LEU A 329 18.52 -0.27 -10.91
N ALA A 330 18.56 0.64 -9.94
CA ALA A 330 19.32 0.46 -8.70
C ALA A 330 18.66 -0.51 -7.70
N LEU A 331 17.39 -0.87 -7.91
CA LEU A 331 16.62 -1.78 -7.04
C LEU A 331 16.72 -3.25 -7.48
N MET A 332 16.94 -3.50 -8.77
CA MET A 332 17.02 -4.84 -9.34
C MET A 332 18.22 -5.63 -8.81
N ARG A 333 18.02 -6.92 -8.52
CA ARG A 333 19.04 -7.87 -8.04
C ARG A 333 18.90 -9.21 -8.74
N ASP A 334 19.93 -10.05 -8.58
CA ASP A 334 19.87 -11.46 -8.98
C ASP A 334 18.66 -12.16 -8.33
N GLY A 335 17.97 -12.99 -9.10
CA GLY A 335 16.76 -13.70 -8.70
C GLY A 335 15.45 -12.93 -8.93
N ASP A 336 15.50 -11.63 -9.24
CA ASP A 336 14.30 -10.86 -9.60
C ASP A 336 13.73 -11.31 -10.96
N VAL A 337 12.49 -10.92 -11.22
CA VAL A 337 11.75 -11.25 -12.45
C VAL A 337 11.47 -9.97 -13.22
N PHE A 338 11.73 -9.98 -14.53
CA PHE A 338 11.41 -8.88 -15.43
C PHE A 338 10.41 -9.35 -16.49
N ILE A 339 9.21 -8.80 -16.44
CA ILE A 339 8.13 -9.06 -17.38
C ILE A 339 8.10 -7.93 -18.40
N HIS A 340 8.25 -8.27 -19.68
CA HIS A 340 8.18 -7.30 -20.77
C HIS A 340 6.89 -7.43 -21.60
N VAL A 341 6.37 -6.30 -22.04
CA VAL A 341 5.19 -6.20 -22.91
C VAL A 341 5.53 -5.22 -24.04
N GLY A 342 6.06 -5.77 -25.14
CA GLY A 342 6.52 -5.02 -26.30
C GLY A 342 8.01 -5.22 -26.59
N ALA A 343 8.45 -4.73 -27.74
CA ALA A 343 9.80 -4.96 -28.26
C ALA A 343 10.86 -4.09 -27.59
N ASN A 344 10.52 -2.89 -27.11
CA ASN A 344 11.47 -2.00 -26.44
C ASN A 344 11.79 -2.49 -25.01
N SER A 345 10.77 -2.87 -24.25
CA SER A 345 10.89 -3.50 -22.95
C SER A 345 11.61 -4.85 -23.03
N GLU A 346 11.43 -5.61 -24.12
CA GLU A 346 12.22 -6.83 -24.37
C GLU A 346 13.72 -6.51 -24.53
N LYS A 347 14.07 -5.49 -25.33
CA LYS A 347 15.48 -5.06 -25.48
C LYS A 347 16.10 -4.65 -24.15
N ILE A 348 15.33 -3.94 -23.31
CA ILE A 348 15.76 -3.58 -21.95
C ILE A 348 16.01 -4.84 -21.12
N ALA A 349 15.07 -5.80 -21.14
CA ALA A 349 15.18 -7.04 -20.39
C ALA A 349 16.44 -7.84 -20.79
N ARG A 350 16.71 -7.96 -22.10
CA ARG A 350 17.92 -8.62 -22.62
C ARG A 350 19.21 -7.92 -22.20
N ALA A 351 19.23 -6.59 -22.19
CA ALA A 351 20.37 -5.82 -21.71
C ALA A 351 20.62 -6.04 -20.21
N LEU A 352 19.56 -6.07 -19.41
CA LEU A 352 19.64 -6.34 -17.97
C LEU A 352 20.18 -7.76 -17.67
N GLN A 353 19.78 -8.77 -18.46
CA GLN A 353 20.29 -10.14 -18.33
C GLN A 353 21.79 -10.28 -18.59
N GLN A 354 22.43 -9.33 -19.28
CA GLN A 354 23.89 -9.34 -19.46
C GLN A 354 24.63 -8.97 -18.17
N GLY A 355 23.98 -8.23 -17.26
CA GLY A 355 24.57 -7.77 -16.01
C GLY A 355 24.01 -8.43 -14.74
N LEU A 356 22.83 -9.04 -14.81
CA LEU A 356 22.12 -9.61 -13.66
C LEU A 356 21.56 -11.00 -13.99
N LYS A 357 21.55 -11.89 -13.01
CA LYS A 357 20.90 -13.21 -13.09
C LYS A 357 19.41 -13.10 -12.79
N ILE A 358 18.66 -12.49 -13.71
CA ILE A 358 17.20 -12.29 -13.59
C ILE A 358 16.42 -13.24 -14.49
N GLU A 359 15.22 -13.61 -14.04
CA GLU A 359 14.23 -14.29 -14.88
C GLU A 359 13.58 -13.27 -15.82
N VAL A 360 13.60 -13.52 -17.13
CA VAL A 360 12.89 -12.67 -18.11
C VAL A 360 11.74 -13.47 -18.72
N ARG A 361 10.56 -12.86 -18.75
CA ARG A 361 9.34 -13.43 -19.35
C ARG A 361 8.62 -12.37 -20.17
N SER A 362 7.97 -12.79 -21.24
CA SER A 362 6.94 -11.98 -21.89
C SER A 362 5.65 -12.00 -21.07
N GLY A 363 4.83 -10.95 -21.19
CA GLY A 363 3.52 -10.91 -20.54
C GLY A 363 2.61 -12.09 -20.91
N LEU A 364 2.71 -12.62 -22.13
CA LEU A 364 1.94 -13.79 -22.58
C LEU A 364 2.40 -15.08 -21.91
N GLU A 365 3.71 -15.28 -21.74
CA GLU A 365 4.24 -16.47 -21.04
C GLU A 365 3.75 -16.50 -19.59
N VAL A 366 3.78 -15.36 -18.89
CA VAL A 366 3.28 -15.28 -17.51
C VAL A 366 1.80 -15.59 -17.45
N ARG A 367 1.00 -15.06 -18.39
CA ARG A 367 -0.44 -15.37 -18.49
C ARG A 367 -0.68 -16.88 -18.64
N ASN A 368 0.05 -17.53 -19.55
CA ASN A 368 -0.08 -18.97 -19.80
C ASN A 368 0.36 -19.82 -18.59
N ILE A 369 1.36 -19.37 -17.82
CA ILE A 369 1.78 -20.06 -16.58
C ILE A 369 0.64 -20.01 -15.56
N VAL A 370 0.09 -18.82 -15.31
CA VAL A 370 -1.01 -18.62 -14.36
C VAL A 370 -2.27 -19.39 -14.76
N GLU A 371 -2.62 -19.40 -16.05
CA GLU A 371 -3.77 -20.16 -16.57
C GLU A 371 -3.59 -21.68 -16.34
N LYS A 372 -2.39 -22.23 -16.53
CA LYS A 372 -2.12 -23.65 -16.29
C LYS A 372 -2.20 -24.03 -14.82
N GLU A 373 -1.67 -23.19 -13.94
CA GLU A 373 -1.71 -23.43 -12.49
C GLU A 373 -3.12 -23.46 -11.91
N ARG A 374 -4.12 -22.88 -12.60
CA ARG A 374 -5.53 -22.92 -12.17
C ARG A 374 -6.24 -24.22 -12.51
N HIS A 375 -5.71 -24.97 -13.47
CA HIS A 375 -6.31 -26.22 -13.93
C HIS A 375 -5.68 -27.47 -13.27
N CYS A 376 -4.64 -27.26 -12.46
CA CYS A 376 -4.01 -28.26 -11.61
C CYS A 376 -4.56 -28.13 -10.19
#